data_AF-A0A4D4LT48-F1
#
_entry.id   AF-A0A4D4LT48-F1
#
_cell.length_a   1.000
_cell.length_b   1.000
_cell.length_c   1.000
_cell.angle_alpha   90.00
_cell.angle_beta   90.00
_cell.angle_gamma   90.00
#
_symmetry.space_group_name_H-M   'P 1'
#
loop_
_entity.id
_entity.type
_entity.pdbx_description
1 polymer ?
#
loop_
_entity_poly.entity_id
_entity_poly.type
_entity_poly.pdbx_seq_one_letter_code
_entity_poly.pdbx_strand_id
1 'polypeptide(L)' 'MTTAPEPSVPKAALIFDDPLSQQSSDDTDRGWGERPGVDSDSAADLKRFLDEKPPHHI' A
#
# COMPACT_ATOMS: atom_id res chain seq x y z
N MET A 1 39.24 36.04 -29.87
CA MET A 1 38.94 34.59 -29.87
C MET A 1 37.82 34.38 -28.85
N THR A 2 36.58 34.17 -29.29
CA THR A 2 35.46 33.90 -28.37
C THR A 2 35.51 32.42 -28.00
N THR A 3 35.56 32.09 -26.72
CA THR A 3 35.53 30.70 -26.25
C THR A 3 34.09 30.19 -26.27
N ALA A 4 33.87 29.00 -26.84
CA ALA A 4 32.57 28.35 -26.81
C ALA A 4 32.29 27.78 -25.39
N PRO A 5 31.03 27.80 -24.92
CA PRO A 5 30.69 27.27 -23.60
C PRO A 5 30.83 25.74 -23.60
N GLU A 6 31.46 25.19 -22.56
CA GLU A 6 31.53 23.75 -22.33
C GLU A 6 30.15 23.15 -22.04
N PRO A 7 29.90 21.88 -22.39
CA PRO A 7 28.65 21.20 -22.09
C PRO A 7 28.46 21.05 -20.57
N SER A 8 27.47 21.75 -20.01
CA SER A 8 27.12 21.63 -18.59
C SER A 8 26.45 20.30 -18.31
N VAL A 9 27.01 19.53 -17.36
CA VAL A 9 26.34 18.34 -16.83
C VAL A 9 25.06 18.77 -16.08
N PRO A 10 23.90 18.17 -16.37
CA PRO A 10 22.66 18.52 -15.66
C PRO A 10 22.76 18.13 -14.18
N LYS A 11 22.42 19.07 -13.30
CA LYS A 11 22.39 18.86 -11.84
C LYS A 11 21.16 18.02 -11.48
N ALA A 12 21.29 17.17 -10.45
CA ALA A 12 20.15 16.45 -9.90
C ALA A 12 19.08 17.44 -9.41
N ALA A 13 17.83 17.23 -9.83
CA ALA A 13 16.70 18.06 -9.43
C ALA A 13 16.16 17.60 -8.07
N LEU A 14 15.76 18.56 -7.23
CA LEU A 14 15.04 18.29 -5.99
C LEU A 14 13.56 18.05 -6.33
N ILE A 15 12.98 16.98 -5.77
CA ILE A 15 11.55 16.68 -5.91
C ILE A 15 10.86 17.18 -4.64
N PHE A 16 9.86 18.06 -4.82
CA PHE A 16 9.09 18.67 -3.74
C PHE A 16 7.63 18.20 -3.70
N ASP A 17 7.30 17.18 -4.49
CA ASP A 17 5.99 16.55 -4.44
C ASP A 17 5.76 15.92 -3.06
N ASP A 18 4.51 15.86 -2.64
CA ASP A 18 4.14 15.23 -1.38
C ASP A 18 4.47 13.73 -1.44
N PRO A 19 5.33 13.21 -0.54
CA PRO A 19 5.70 11.80 -0.52
C PRO A 19 4.52 10.86 -0.26
N LEU A 20 3.41 11.37 0.29
CA LEU A 20 2.19 10.60 0.56
C LEU A 20 1.13 10.72 -0.54
N SER A 21 1.44 11.41 -1.64
CA SER A 21 0.50 11.55 -2.76
C SER A 21 0.33 10.27 -3.58
N GLN A 22 1.22 9.29 -3.43
CA GLN A 22 1.13 8.00 -4.10
C GLN A 22 0.40 6.98 -3.22
N GLN A 23 -0.59 6.31 -3.81
CA GLN A 23 -1.28 5.21 -3.14
C GLN A 23 -0.31 4.04 -2.91
N SER A 24 -0.17 3.63 -1.65
CA SER A 24 0.61 2.47 -1.26
C SER A 24 -0.24 1.18 -1.32
N SER A 25 0.42 0.03 -1.28
CA SER A 25 -0.30 -1.25 -1.20
C SER A 25 -1.04 -1.40 0.14
N ASP A 26 -0.55 -0.76 1.20
CA ASP A 26 -1.15 -0.77 2.54
C ASP A 26 -2.42 0.09 2.60
N ASP A 27 -2.60 1.03 1.65
CA ASP A 27 -3.84 1.81 1.49
C ASP A 27 -4.96 1.02 0.81
N THR A 28 -4.69 -0.23 0.41
CA THR A 28 -5.69 -1.09 -0.20
C THR A 28 -6.12 -2.15 0.79
N ASP A 29 -7.43 -2.43 0.85
CA ASP A 29 -7.98 -3.56 1.61
C ASP A 29 -7.68 -4.92 0.93
N ARG A 30 -6.65 -5.01 0.07
CA ARG A 30 -6.32 -6.25 -0.63
C ARG A 30 -5.93 -7.32 0.40
N GLY A 31 -6.56 -8.50 0.30
CA GLY A 31 -6.42 -9.55 1.30
C GLY A 31 -7.29 -9.39 2.56
N TRP A 32 -7.99 -8.26 2.70
CA TRP A 32 -9.01 -8.04 3.72
C TRP A 32 -10.41 -8.23 3.12
N GLY A 33 -11.16 -9.24 3.58
CA GLY A 33 -12.52 -9.50 3.10
C GLY A 33 -12.63 -10.11 1.70
N GLU A 34 -11.50 -10.39 1.04
CA GLU A 34 -11.46 -11.18 -0.20
C GLU A 34 -12.00 -12.58 0.10
N ARG A 35 -13.17 -12.90 -0.46
CA ARG A 35 -13.82 -14.20 -0.20
C ARG A 35 -13.02 -15.30 -0.88
N PRO A 36 -12.61 -16.38 -0.17
CA PRO A 36 -12.17 -17.59 -0.83
C PRO A 36 -13.29 -18.02 -1.77
N GLY A 37 -12.94 -18.48 -2.99
CA GLY A 37 -13.87 -18.69 -4.09
C GLY A 37 -15.19 -19.38 -3.69
N VAL A 38 -16.23 -19.09 -4.47
CA VAL A 38 -17.69 -19.46 -4.44
C VAL A 38 -18.16 -20.59 -3.51
N ASP A 39 -17.31 -21.53 -3.14
CA ASP A 39 -17.57 -22.69 -2.27
C ASP A 39 -17.28 -22.45 -0.76
N SER A 40 -16.71 -21.31 -0.36
CA SER A 40 -16.50 -20.97 1.07
C SER A 40 -17.68 -20.20 1.65
N ASP A 41 -18.42 -20.81 2.59
CA ASP A 41 -19.58 -20.21 3.26
C ASP A 41 -19.16 -19.06 4.18
N SER A 42 -19.04 -17.87 3.58
CA SER A 42 -18.63 -16.64 4.25
C SER A 42 -19.51 -16.27 5.44
N ALA A 43 -20.76 -16.75 5.50
CA ALA A 43 -21.65 -16.54 6.63
C ALA A 43 -21.24 -17.39 7.84
N ALA A 44 -20.80 -18.64 7.60
CA ALA A 44 -20.27 -19.51 8.65
C ALA A 44 -18.97 -18.96 9.23
N ASP A 45 -18.08 -18.42 8.39
CA ASP A 45 -16.83 -17.80 8.84
C ASP A 45 -17.08 -16.55 9.70
N LEU A 46 -17.98 -15.65 9.27
CA LEU A 46 -18.35 -14.46 10.04
C LEU A 46 -18.94 -14.82 11.41
N LYS A 47 -19.80 -15.85 11.45
CA LYS A 47 -20.37 -16.34 12.71
C LYS A 47 -19.30 -16.82 13.67
N ARG A 48 -18.30 -17.57 13.20
CA ARG A 48 -17.17 -18.03 14.03
C ARG A 48 -16.39 -16.85 14.62
N PHE A 49 -16.07 -15.83 13.80
CA PHE A 49 -15.33 -14.66 14.29
C PHE A 49 -16.09 -13.88 15.37
N LEU A 50 -17.41 -13.80 15.29
CA LEU A 50 -18.24 -13.14 16.30
C LEU A 50 -18.37 -13.98 17.59
N ASP A 51 -18.39 -15.30 17.46
CA ASP A 51 -18.55 -16.24 18.57
C ASP A 51 -17.23 -16.52 19.31
N GLU A 52 -16.07 -16.39 18.65
CA GLU A 52 -14.76 -16.67 19.23
C GLU A 52 -14.22 -15.47 20.03
N LYS A 53 -14.35 -15.54 21.36
CA LYS A 53 -13.73 -14.56 22.26
C LYS A 53 -12.20 -14.64 22.18
N PRO A 54 -11.49 -13.50 22.06
CA PRO A 54 -10.03 -13.51 22.07
C PRO A 54 -9.52 -14.11 23.38
N PRO A 55 -8.40 -14.85 23.34
CA PRO A 55 -7.83 -15.43 24.54
C PRO A 55 -7.58 -14.30 25.53
N HIS A 56 -8.22 -14.40 26.70
CA HIS A 56 -7.95 -13.51 27.81
C HIS A 56 -6.47 -13.66 28.14
N HIS A 57 -5.67 -12.64 27.81
CA HIS A 57 -4.28 -12.61 28.24
C HIS A 57 -4.30 -12.64 29.77
N ILE A 58 -3.68 -13.66 30.35
CA ILE A 58 -3.51 -13.84 31.79
C ILE A 58 -2.01 -13.95 32.07
#